data_AF-A0A1H5GAW3-F1
#
_entry.id   AF-A0A1H5GAW3-F1
#
_cell.length_a   1.000
_cell.length_b   1.000
_cell.length_c   1.000
_cell.angle_alpha   90.00
_cell.angle_beta   90.00
_cell.angle_gamma   90.00
#
_symmetry.space_group_name_H-M   'P 1'
#
loop_
_entity.id
_entity.type
_entity.pdbx_description
1 polymer ?
#
loop_
_entity_poly.entity_id
_entity_poly.type
_entity_poly.pdbx_seq_one_letter_code
_entity_poly.pdbx_strand_id
1 'polypeptide(L)'
;MDFAQSPPMYFLSRMTDEVRYKKMNLQTIRTSITRFAKDEDGLTIVEYAVAGGLVTVAVAAMFILLGGAVNTRITALCAAVKGAAC
;
A
#
# COMPACT_ATOMS: atom_id res chain seq x y z
N MET A 1 38.88 -44.54 2.26
CA MET A 1 39.61 -43.55 1.45
C MET A 1 38.57 -42.78 0.66
N ASP A 2 38.32 -41.52 1.01
CA ASP A 2 37.32 -40.69 0.36
C ASP A 2 37.82 -40.27 -1.04
N PHE A 3 37.19 -40.78 -2.09
CA PHE A 3 37.54 -40.47 -3.48
C PHE A 3 37.34 -38.96 -3.82
N ALA A 4 36.61 -38.25 -2.96
CA ALA A 4 36.33 -36.82 -3.03
C ALA A 4 37.57 -35.92 -2.92
N GLN A 5 38.68 -36.42 -2.37
CA GLN A 5 39.90 -35.63 -2.14
C GLN A 5 41.02 -35.89 -3.17
N SER A 6 40.75 -36.68 -4.21
CA SER A 6 41.72 -36.84 -5.31
C SER A 6 41.94 -35.49 -6.02
N PRO A 7 43.17 -35.14 -6.44
CA PRO A 7 43.48 -33.86 -7.06
C PRO A 7 42.50 -33.41 -8.17
N PRO A 8 42.04 -34.29 -9.09
CA PRO A 8 41.02 -33.90 -10.07
C PRO A 8 39.64 -33.63 -9.45
N MET A 9 39.23 -34.36 -8.40
CA MET A 9 37.94 -34.16 -7.75
C MET A 9 37.88 -32.88 -6.91
N TYR A 10 38.96 -32.52 -6.23
CA TYR A 10 39.06 -31.23 -5.51
C TYR A 10 38.86 -30.04 -6.46
N PHE A 11 39.44 -30.12 -7.65
CA PHE A 11 39.32 -29.10 -8.67
C PHE A 11 37.88 -28.96 -9.20
N LEU A 12 37.23 -30.11 -9.49
CA LEU A 12 35.84 -30.12 -9.95
C LEU A 12 34.88 -29.62 -8.86
N SER A 13 35.07 -29.99 -7.59
CA SER A 13 34.27 -29.46 -6.48
C SER A 13 34.39 -27.93 -6.40
N ARG A 14 35.62 -27.40 -6.44
CA ARG A 14 35.88 -25.96 -6.39
C ARG A 14 35.26 -25.21 -7.59
N MET A 15 35.28 -25.80 -8.78
CA MET A 15 34.57 -25.26 -9.95
C MET A 15 33.06 -25.22 -9.74
N THR A 16 32.47 -26.28 -9.18
CA THR A 16 31.03 -26.30 -8.90
C THR A 16 30.62 -25.30 -7.82
N ASP A 17 31.47 -25.05 -6.82
CA ASP A 17 31.21 -24.10 -5.74
C ASP A 17 31.27 -22.65 -6.21
N GLU A 18 32.23 -22.28 -7.07
CA GLU A 18 32.29 -20.95 -7.71
C GLU A 18 31.03 -20.67 -8.56
N VAL A 19 30.60 -21.65 -9.36
CA VAL A 19 29.39 -21.54 -10.19
C VAL A 19 28.13 -21.47 -9.31
N ARG A 20 28.06 -22.28 -8.25
CA ARG A 20 26.94 -22.29 -7.29
C ARG A 20 26.86 -20.98 -6.51
N TYR A 21 27.98 -20.46 -6.02
CA TYR A 21 28.07 -19.19 -5.32
C TYR A 21 27.59 -18.03 -6.21
N LYS A 22 28.10 -17.94 -7.44
CA LYS A 22 27.71 -16.89 -8.40
C LYS A 22 26.22 -16.96 -8.78
N LYS A 23 25.68 -18.17 -8.97
CA LYS A 23 24.26 -18.39 -9.26
C LYS A 23 23.36 -17.99 -8.08
N MET A 24 23.70 -18.39 -6.85
CA MET A 24 22.90 -18.02 -5.67
C MET A 24 22.93 -16.52 -5.40
N ASN A 25 24.09 -15.87 -5.51
CA ASN A 25 24.22 -14.45 -5.24
C ASN A 25 23.38 -13.60 -6.23
N LEU A 26 23.42 -13.95 -7.52
CA LEU A 26 22.62 -13.26 -8.55
C LEU A 26 21.12 -13.46 -8.36
N GLN A 27 20.68 -14.65 -7.93
CA GLN A 27 19.27 -14.94 -7.63
C GLN A 27 18.78 -14.17 -6.40
N THR A 28 19.59 -14.08 -5.34
CA THR A 28 19.28 -13.30 -4.13
C THR A 28 19.15 -11.81 -4.43
N ILE A 29 20.05 -11.24 -5.24
CA ILE A 29 19.99 -9.83 -5.67
C ILE A 29 18.76 -9.58 -6.55
N ARG A 30 18.47 -10.48 -7.50
CA ARG A 30 17.26 -10.36 -8.33
C ARG A 30 15.98 -10.42 -7.51
N THR A 31 15.93 -11.31 -6.52
CA THR A 31 14.76 -11.47 -5.64
C THR A 31 14.56 -10.25 -4.75
N SER A 32 15.64 -9.66 -4.21
CA SER A 32 15.56 -8.43 -3.41
C SER A 32 15.11 -7.23 -4.23
N ILE A 33 15.65 -7.01 -5.44
CA ILE A 33 15.19 -5.94 -6.35
C ILE A 33 13.71 -6.11 -6.70
N THR A 34 13.26 -7.34 -6.97
CA THR A 34 11.86 -7.64 -7.27
C THR A 34 10.94 -7.40 -6.07
N ARG A 35 11.43 -7.61 -4.84
CA ARG A 35 10.70 -7.29 -3.61
C ARG A 35 10.63 -5.80 -3.35
N PHE A 36 11.73 -5.06 -3.49
CA PHE A 36 11.73 -3.60 -3.40
C PHE A 36 10.78 -2.96 -4.41
N ALA A 37 10.76 -3.44 -5.66
CA ALA A 37 9.83 -2.95 -6.68
C ALA A 37 8.36 -3.24 -6.36
N LYS A 38 8.06 -4.28 -5.58
CA LYS A 38 6.70 -4.62 -5.13
C LYS A 38 6.30 -3.92 -3.83
N ASP A 39 7.26 -3.57 -2.97
CA ASP A 39 6.99 -2.92 -1.69
C ASP A 39 6.58 -1.43 -1.88
N GLU A 40 6.94 -0.79 -2.99
CA GLU A 40 6.49 0.57 -3.37
C GLU A 40 4.99 0.63 -3.77
N ASP A 41 4.42 -0.47 -4.26
CA ASP A 41 2.97 -0.56 -4.54
C ASP A 41 2.14 -0.59 -3.24
N GLY A 42 2.74 -1.03 -2.12
CA GLY A 42 2.11 -1.07 -0.81
C GLY A 42 2.33 0.19 0.03
N LEU A 43 3.46 0.86 -0.14
CA LEU A 43 3.79 2.10 0.58
C LEU A 43 2.89 3.28 0.14
N THR A 44 2.36 3.25 -1.08
CA THR A 44 1.43 4.26 -1.61
C THR A 44 -0.04 4.03 -1.21
N ILE A 45 -0.42 2.82 -0.79
CA ILE A 45 -1.78 2.53 -0.27
C ILE A 45 -2.12 3.40 0.94
N VAL A 46 -1.12 3.69 1.79
CA VAL A 46 -1.33 4.45 3.03
C VAL A 46 -1.62 5.92 2.72
N GLU A 47 -0.96 6.49 1.71
CA GLU A 47 -1.17 7.88 1.31
C GLU A 47 -2.53 8.07 0.62
N TYR A 48 -2.92 7.15 -0.27
CA TYR A 48 -4.25 7.17 -0.88
C TYR A 48 -5.35 6.88 0.13
N ALA A 49 -5.11 6.03 1.13
CA ALA A 49 -6.07 5.79 2.21
C ALA A 49 -6.29 7.05 3.06
N VAL A 50 -5.22 7.78 3.38
CA VAL A 50 -5.31 9.06 4.11
C VAL A 50 -6.01 10.13 3.27
N ALA A 51 -5.67 10.25 1.98
CA ALA A 51 -6.32 11.18 1.07
C ALA A 51 -7.82 10.86 0.91
N GLY A 52 -8.17 9.58 0.70
CA GLY A 52 -9.55 9.12 0.65
C GLY A 52 -10.32 9.38 1.95
N GLY A 53 -9.67 9.15 3.09
CA GLY A 53 -10.24 9.46 4.42
C GLY A 53 -10.54 10.94 4.60
N LEU A 54 -9.62 11.83 4.21
CA LEU A 54 -9.82 13.27 4.35
C LEU A 54 -10.95 13.79 3.46
N VAL A 55 -11.04 13.27 2.22
CA VAL A 55 -12.11 13.63 1.28
C VAL A 55 -13.47 13.17 1.81
N THR A 56 -13.58 11.95 2.34
CA THR A 56 -14.85 11.46 2.88
C THR A 56 -15.33 12.28 4.09
N VAL A 57 -14.43 12.67 4.98
CA VAL A 57 -14.75 13.58 6.11
C VAL A 57 -15.19 14.95 5.60
N ALA A 58 -14.48 15.53 4.62
CA ALA A 58 -14.84 16.83 4.05
C ALA A 58 -16.22 16.81 3.40
N VAL A 59 -16.53 15.76 2.62
CA VAL A 59 -17.83 15.58 1.99
C VAL A 59 -18.93 15.43 3.06
N ALA A 60 -18.71 14.60 4.09
CA ALA A 60 -19.67 14.45 5.18
C ALA A 60 -19.96 15.79 5.89
N ALA A 61 -18.92 16.58 6.16
CA ALA A 61 -19.07 17.92 6.76
C ALA A 61 -19.89 18.86 5.87
N MET A 62 -19.65 18.86 4.55
CA MET A 62 -20.45 19.65 3.61
C MET A 62 -21.93 19.27 3.63
N PHE A 63 -22.25 17.97 3.68
CA PHE A 63 -23.64 17.51 3.77
C PHE A 63 -24.32 17.94 5.07
N ILE A 64 -23.61 17.92 6.20
CA ILE A 64 -24.14 18.40 7.49
C ILE A 64 -24.46 19.90 7.40
N LEU A 65 -23.54 20.70 6.87
CA LEU A 65 -23.72 22.15 6.73
C LEU A 65 -24.88 22.48 5.78
N LEU A 66 -24.93 21.80 4.62
CA LEU A 66 -26.01 21.97 3.67
C LEU A 66 -27.36 21.55 4.28
N GLY A 67 -27.40 20.42 4.98
CA GLY A 67 -28.59 19.96 5.69
C GLY A 67 -29.09 20.98 6.73
N GLY A 68 -28.17 21.58 7.49
CA GLY A 68 -28.52 22.66 8.44
C GLY A 68 -29.08 23.91 7.75
N ALA A 69 -28.49 24.32 6.63
CA ALA A 69 -28.99 25.44 5.83
C ALA A 69 -30.39 25.15 5.25
N VAL A 70 -30.59 23.95 4.70
CA VAL A 70 -31.89 23.50 4.19
C VAL A 70 -32.94 23.45 5.30
N ASN A 71 -32.61 22.86 6.45
CA ASN A 71 -33.50 22.80 7.62
C ASN A 71 -33.93 24.21 8.05
N THR A 72 -32.99 25.14 8.13
CA THR A 72 -33.28 26.55 8.47
C THR A 72 -34.29 27.17 7.51
N ARG A 73 -34.14 26.95 6.20
CA ARG A 73 -35.08 27.48 5.20
C ARG A 73 -36.45 26.81 5.29
N ILE A 74 -36.50 25.50 5.48
CA ILE A 74 -37.75 24.74 5.62
C ILE A 74 -38.50 25.17 6.88
N THR A 75 -37.84 25.30 8.03
CA THR A 75 -38.45 25.78 9.27
C THR A 75 -39.00 27.19 9.12
N ALA A 76 -38.28 28.09 8.42
CA ALA A 76 -38.75 29.44 8.15
C ALA A 76 -40.03 29.45 7.28
N LEU A 77 -40.06 28.63 6.22
CA LEU A 77 -41.25 28.48 5.38
C LEU A 77 -42.42 27.89 6.18
N CYS A 78 -42.16 26.87 7.00
CA CYS A 78 -43.19 26.28 7.85
C CYS A 78 -43.78 27.30 8.83
N ALA A 79 -42.93 28.11 9.47
CA ALA A 79 -43.39 29.15 10.38
C ALA A 79 -44.22 30.22 9.65
N ALA A 80 -43.82 30.61 8.45
CA ALA A 80 -44.57 31.56 7.63
C ALA A 80 -45.96 31.02 7.24
N VAL A 81 -46.07 29.72 6.92
CA VAL A 81 -47.34 29.07 6.56
C VAL A 81 -48.23 28.87 7.79
N LYS A 82 -47.67 28.48 8.93
CA LYS A 82 -48.44 28.28 10.18
C LYS A 82 -48.84 29.59 10.87
N GLY A 83 -48.11 30.67 10.64
CA GLY A 83 -48.24 31.90 11.43
C GLY A 83 -47.78 31.75 12.88
N ALA A 84 -47.01 30.71 13.19
CA ALA A 84 -46.49 30.37 14.52
C ALA A 84 -45.18 29.60 14.39
N ALA A 85 -44.48 29.36 15.49
CA ALA A 85 -43.26 28.56 15.47
C ALA A 85 -43.52 27.16 14.87
N CYS A 86 -42.60 26.76 14.00
CA CYS A 86 -42.42 25.39 13.57
C CYS A 86 -41.31 24.78 14.45
#